data_AF-A0A9X1KZA6-F1
#
_entry.id   AF-A0A9X1KZA6-F1
#
_cell.length_a   1.000
_cell.length_b   1.000
_cell.length_c   1.000
_cell.angle_alpha   90.00
_cell.angle_beta   90.00
_cell.angle_gamma   90.00
#
_symmetry.space_group_name_H-M   'P 1'
#
loop_
_entity.id
_entity.type
_entity.pdbx_description
1 polymer ?
#
loop_
_entity_poly.entity_id
_entity_poly.type
_entity_poly.pdbx_seq_one_letter_code
_entity_poly.pdbx_strand_id
1 'polypeptide(L)'
;MLSYLVYVSQRNSTCTQEEIDKILAACERNNSHSDATGVLLYSDTKFVQYLEGNYKSIIALYDKIKKDPRHKNVVLVQMGQTEKRLFPSWQMGSKKFSENKITFSTQLNEEDSAIFRNILDGREQTGNQSLSLIQNFFN
;
A
#
# COMPACT_ATOMS: atom_id res chain seq x y z
N MET A 1 8.47 17.51 -7.42
CA MET A 1 8.27 17.35 -5.97
C MET A 1 8.01 15.89 -5.68
N LEU A 2 8.81 15.30 -4.80
CA LEU A 2 8.62 13.92 -4.36
C LEU A 2 7.46 13.87 -3.36
N SER A 3 6.54 12.95 -3.58
CA SER A 3 5.33 12.80 -2.79
C SER A 3 5.01 11.34 -2.61
N TYR A 4 4.18 11.04 -1.62
CA TYR A 4 3.69 9.70 -1.35
C TYR A 4 2.19 9.71 -1.08
N LEU A 5 1.59 8.54 -1.21
CA LEU A 5 0.24 8.27 -0.76
C LEU A 5 0.13 6.85 -0.19
N VAL A 6 -0.78 6.69 0.75
CA VAL A 6 -1.19 5.41 1.33
C VAL A 6 -2.68 5.29 1.14
N TYR A 7 -3.12 4.16 0.58
CA TYR A 7 -4.54 3.86 0.47
C TYR A 7 -4.84 2.45 0.94
N VAL A 8 -6.09 2.25 1.34
CA VAL A 8 -6.67 0.93 1.62
C VAL A 8 -7.86 0.66 0.74
N SER A 9 -8.12 -0.62 0.48
CA SER A 9 -9.29 -1.05 -0.29
C SER A 9 -9.70 -2.46 0.08
N GLN A 10 -10.93 -2.83 -0.26
CA GLN A 10 -11.44 -4.18 -0.10
C GLN A 10 -11.16 -5.00 -1.36
N ARG A 11 -10.44 -6.11 -1.20
CA ARG A 11 -10.24 -7.10 -2.26
C ARG A 11 -11.59 -7.71 -2.64
N ASN A 12 -11.85 -7.80 -3.94
CA ASN A 12 -13.03 -8.48 -4.44
C ASN A 12 -12.84 -10.00 -4.30
N SER A 13 -13.89 -10.75 -3.97
CA SER A 13 -13.82 -12.20 -3.78
C SER A 13 -13.42 -12.95 -5.06
N THR A 14 -13.61 -12.32 -6.23
CA THR A 14 -13.19 -12.82 -7.53
C THR A 14 -11.71 -12.57 -7.85
N CYS A 15 -11.02 -11.74 -7.07
CA CYS A 15 -9.60 -11.47 -7.25
C CYS A 15 -8.81 -12.66 -6.70
N THR A 16 -8.32 -13.53 -7.58
CA THR A 16 -7.52 -14.71 -7.23
C THR A 16 -6.07 -14.34 -6.92
N GLN A 17 -5.26 -15.32 -6.50
CA GLN A 17 -3.82 -15.11 -6.37
C GLN A 17 -3.17 -14.76 -7.72
N GLU A 18 -3.60 -15.40 -8.82
CA GLU A 18 -3.11 -15.07 -10.17
C GLU A 18 -3.42 -13.61 -10.55
N GLU A 19 -4.57 -13.08 -10.13
CA GLU A 19 -4.90 -11.67 -10.34
C GLU A 19 -3.97 -10.72 -9.56
N ILE A 20 -3.51 -11.13 -8.37
CA ILE A 20 -2.49 -10.39 -7.62
C ILE A 20 -1.15 -10.44 -8.35
N ASP A 21 -0.76 -11.59 -8.87
CA ASP A 21 0.50 -11.72 -9.62
C ASP A 21 0.47 -10.84 -10.88
N LYS A 22 -0.70 -10.74 -11.54
CA LYS A 22 -0.93 -9.77 -12.63
C LYS A 22 -0.85 -8.31 -12.18
N ILE A 23 -1.33 -7.98 -10.97
CA ILE A 23 -1.14 -6.63 -10.40
C ILE A 23 0.35 -6.35 -10.25
N LEU A 24 1.11 -7.26 -9.63
CA LEU A 24 2.53 -7.07 -9.37
C LEU A 24 3.34 -6.93 -10.67
N ALA A 25 3.07 -7.79 -11.66
CA ALA A 25 3.69 -7.70 -12.98
C ALA A 25 3.30 -6.41 -13.74
N ALA A 26 2.07 -5.91 -13.55
CA ALA A 26 1.67 -4.62 -14.10
C ALA A 26 2.37 -3.45 -13.39
N CYS A 27 2.51 -3.50 -12.06
CA CYS A 27 3.23 -2.49 -11.30
C CYS A 27 4.70 -2.44 -11.72
N GLU A 28 5.40 -3.58 -11.84
CA GLU A 28 6.80 -3.61 -12.28
C GLU A 28 7.00 -2.96 -13.67
N ARG A 29 6.10 -3.24 -14.62
CA ARG A 29 6.14 -2.64 -15.95
C ARG A 29 5.75 -1.16 -15.96
N ASN A 30 4.74 -0.75 -15.23
CA ASN A 30 4.18 0.61 -15.31
C ASN A 30 4.92 1.60 -14.41
N ASN A 31 5.39 1.15 -13.25
CA ASN A 31 6.01 2.00 -12.24
C ASN A 31 7.42 2.41 -12.67
N SER A 32 8.14 1.53 -13.37
CA SER A 32 9.43 1.85 -14.01
C SER A 32 9.32 3.01 -15.01
N HIS A 33 8.23 3.07 -15.79
CA HIS A 33 7.99 4.16 -16.74
C HIS A 33 7.49 5.45 -16.07
N SER A 34 6.91 5.35 -14.87
CA SER A 34 6.25 6.46 -14.18
C SER A 34 7.09 7.09 -13.05
N ASP A 35 8.32 6.57 -12.86
CA ASP A 35 9.19 6.88 -11.72
C ASP A 35 8.45 6.75 -10.38
N ALA A 36 7.63 5.70 -10.27
CA ALA A 36 6.89 5.36 -9.06
C ALA A 36 7.57 4.16 -8.38
N THR A 37 7.61 4.17 -7.05
CA THR A 37 8.07 3.03 -6.24
C THR A 37 7.09 2.79 -5.11
N GLY A 38 7.20 1.65 -4.43
CA GLY A 38 6.38 1.40 -3.25
C GLY A 38 6.17 -0.07 -2.92
N VAL A 39 5.14 -0.31 -2.11
CA VAL A 39 4.80 -1.63 -1.59
C VAL A 39 3.31 -1.90 -1.57
N LEU A 40 2.94 -3.16 -1.76
CA LEU A 40 1.60 -3.70 -1.67
C LEU A 40 1.50 -4.77 -0.57
N LEU A 41 0.77 -4.45 0.49
CA LEU A 41 0.32 -5.43 1.47
C LEU A 41 -1.06 -5.93 1.07
N TYR A 42 -1.29 -7.24 1.17
CA TYR A 42 -2.58 -7.82 0.83
C TYR A 42 -2.97 -8.97 1.76
N SER A 43 -4.27 -9.10 2.01
CA SER A 43 -4.88 -10.24 2.67
C SER A 43 -5.88 -10.91 1.72
N ASP A 44 -6.68 -11.82 2.26
CA ASP A 44 -7.78 -12.42 1.49
C ASP A 44 -8.93 -11.42 1.28
N THR A 45 -9.01 -10.32 2.04
CA THR A 45 -10.12 -9.35 1.95
C THR A 45 -9.70 -7.89 1.79
N LYS A 46 -8.42 -7.53 1.96
CA LYS A 46 -7.94 -6.15 1.94
C LYS A 46 -6.66 -5.98 1.12
N PHE A 47 -6.49 -4.76 0.61
CA PHE A 47 -5.21 -4.25 0.13
C PHE A 47 -4.84 -2.99 0.91
N VAL A 48 -3.55 -2.84 1.19
CA VAL A 48 -2.91 -1.60 1.65
C VAL A 48 -1.75 -1.33 0.70
N GLN A 49 -1.72 -0.17 0.05
CA GLN A 49 -0.63 0.17 -0.85
C GLN A 49 -0.02 1.51 -0.47
N TYR A 50 1.31 1.54 -0.43
CA TYR A 50 2.11 2.74 -0.36
C TYR A 50 2.72 2.99 -1.75
N LEU A 51 2.59 4.22 -2.25
CA LEU A 51 3.16 4.67 -3.51
C LEU A 51 3.91 5.97 -3.29
N GLU A 52 5.08 6.11 -3.91
CA GLU A 52 5.90 7.32 -3.87
C GLU A 52 6.50 7.65 -5.24
N GLY A 53 6.68 8.94 -5.50
CA GLY A 53 7.22 9.43 -6.77
C GLY A 53 6.81 10.87 -7.04
N ASN A 54 6.85 11.27 -8.31
CA ASN A 54 6.33 12.58 -8.70
C ASN A 54 4.82 12.66 -8.37
N TYR A 55 4.40 13.75 -7.72
CA TYR A 55 3.00 13.99 -7.34
C TYR A 55 2.00 13.70 -8.49
N LYS A 56 2.27 14.21 -9.70
CA LYS A 56 1.36 14.00 -10.84
C LYS A 56 1.30 12.53 -11.25
N SER A 57 2.43 11.83 -11.23
CA SER A 57 2.51 10.41 -11.58
C SER A 57 1.75 9.54 -10.60
N ILE A 58 1.95 9.73 -9.29
CA ILE A 58 1.29 8.90 -8.27
C ILE A 58 -0.21 9.16 -8.20
N ILE A 59 -0.67 10.41 -8.43
CA ILE A 59 -2.10 10.73 -8.49
C ILE A 59 -2.76 10.11 -9.72
N ALA A 60 -2.13 10.23 -10.89
CA ALA A 60 -2.66 9.61 -12.11
C ALA A 60 -2.71 8.07 -12.00
N LEU A 61 -1.71 7.46 -11.35
CA LEU A 61 -1.72 6.03 -11.05
C LEU A 61 -2.85 5.68 -10.08
N TYR A 62 -3.02 6.44 -9.00
CA TYR A 62 -4.09 6.25 -8.03
C TYR A 62 -5.49 6.38 -8.66
N ASP A 63 -5.68 7.32 -9.60
CA ASP A 63 -6.95 7.47 -10.33
C ASP A 63 -7.29 6.27 -11.22
N LYS A 64 -6.27 5.59 -11.78
CA LYS A 64 -6.45 4.33 -12.51
C LYS A 64 -6.77 3.19 -11.55
N ILE A 65 -6.03 3.10 -10.45
CA ILE A 65 -6.20 2.08 -9.42
C ILE A 65 -7.64 2.11 -8.87
N LYS A 66 -8.19 3.29 -8.55
CA LYS A 66 -9.57 3.43 -8.06
C LYS A 66 -10.65 2.78 -8.93
N LYS A 67 -10.38 2.56 -10.22
CA LYS A 67 -11.31 1.98 -11.19
C LYS A 67 -11.08 0.49 -11.45
N ASP A 68 -10.10 -0.12 -10.77
CA ASP A 68 -9.75 -1.51 -10.95
C ASP A 68 -10.86 -2.43 -10.40
N PRO A 69 -11.43 -3.36 -11.19
CA PRO A 69 -12.53 -4.21 -10.73
C PRO A 69 -12.12 -5.26 -9.69
N ARG A 70 -10.81 -5.46 -9.47
CA ARG A 70 -10.27 -6.44 -8.51
C ARG A 70 -10.41 -5.99 -7.06
N HIS A 71 -10.78 -4.74 -6.82
CA HIS A 71 -11.05 -4.22 -5.49
C HIS A 71 -12.18 -3.18 -5.49
N LYS A 72 -12.62 -2.75 -4.31
CA LYS A 72 -13.65 -1.73 -4.10
C LYS A 72 -13.40 -0.96 -2.81
N ASN A 73 -14.20 0.07 -2.56
CA ASN A 73 -14.14 0.87 -1.33
C ASN A 73 -12.72 1.41 -1.07
N VAL A 74 -12.15 2.04 -2.09
CA VAL A 74 -10.80 2.62 -2.02
C VAL A 74 -10.85 3.88 -1.16
N VAL A 75 -10.05 3.91 -0.10
CA VAL A 75 -9.95 5.02 0.85
C VAL A 75 -8.51 5.50 0.87
N LEU A 76 -8.30 6.78 0.55
CA LEU A 76 -7.02 7.43 0.77
C LEU A 76 -6.84 7.64 2.28
N VAL A 77 -5.86 6.97 2.86
CA VAL A 77 -5.54 7.11 4.29
C VAL A 77 -4.67 8.33 4.51
N GLN A 78 -3.66 8.49 3.66
CA GLN A 78 -2.68 9.55 3.82
C GLN A 78 -2.04 9.93 2.49
N MET A 79 -1.64 11.19 2.39
CA MET A 79 -0.82 11.72 1.30
C MET A 79 0.06 12.83 1.84
N GLY A 80 1.28 12.95 1.32
CA GLY A 80 2.18 14.00 1.74
C GLY A 80 3.41 14.15 0.85
N GLN A 81 4.27 15.09 1.22
CA GLN A 81 5.60 15.23 0.65
C GLN A 81 6.60 14.40 1.46
N THR A 82 7.62 13.87 0.80
CA THR A 82 8.73 13.20 1.47
C THR A 82 10.04 13.69 0.86
N GLU A 83 11.07 13.80 1.70
CA GLU A 83 12.41 14.24 1.28
C GLU A 83 13.15 13.14 0.53
N LYS A 84 12.90 11.87 0.89
CA LYS A 84 13.53 10.69 0.30
C LYS A 84 12.53 9.58 0.08
N ARG A 85 12.83 8.72 -0.90
CA ARG A 85 12.08 7.49 -1.14
C ARG A 85 12.27 6.53 0.03
N LEU A 86 11.18 5.99 0.55
CA LEU A 86 11.17 4.95 1.59
C LEU A 86 11.47 3.58 1.01
N PHE A 87 11.08 3.33 -0.25
CA PHE A 87 11.29 2.08 -0.95
C PHE A 87 11.93 2.31 -2.33
N PRO A 88 13.12 2.93 -2.40
CA PRO A 88 13.74 3.36 -3.66
C PRO A 88 14.03 2.20 -4.63
N SER A 89 14.29 1.00 -4.11
CA SER A 89 14.66 -0.16 -4.91
C SER A 89 13.48 -1.02 -5.36
N TRP A 90 12.25 -0.68 -4.95
CA TRP A 90 11.09 -1.53 -5.16
C TRP A 90 10.09 -0.87 -6.08
N GLN A 91 10.10 -1.32 -7.34
CA GLN A 91 9.06 -0.97 -8.30
C GLN A 91 7.68 -1.31 -7.74
N MET A 92 7.57 -2.47 -7.08
CA MET A 92 6.48 -2.81 -6.17
C MET A 92 6.86 -4.02 -5.29
N GLY A 93 7.27 -3.78 -4.05
CA GLY A 93 7.43 -4.87 -3.08
C GLY A 93 6.06 -5.43 -2.69
N SER A 94 5.95 -6.72 -2.35
CA SER A 94 4.68 -7.28 -1.90
C SER A 94 4.81 -8.21 -0.71
N LYS A 95 3.82 -8.20 0.17
CA LYS A 95 3.75 -9.12 1.31
C LYS A 95 2.30 -9.48 1.62
N LYS A 96 2.02 -10.78 1.69
CA LYS A 96 0.74 -11.28 2.19
C LYS A 96 0.72 -11.16 3.72
N PHE A 97 -0.38 -10.69 4.29
CA PHE A 97 -0.61 -10.68 5.74
C PHE A 97 -1.91 -11.41 6.10
N SER A 98 -2.00 -11.87 7.35
CA SER A 98 -3.21 -12.45 7.92
C SER A 98 -3.87 -11.42 8.84
N GLU A 99 -5.15 -11.13 8.61
CA GLU A 99 -5.94 -10.19 9.44
C GLU A 99 -6.11 -10.71 10.88
N ASN A 100 -6.21 -12.04 11.03
CA ASN A 100 -6.35 -12.70 12.33
C ASN A 100 -5.02 -12.82 13.09
N LYS A 101 -3.89 -12.75 12.37
CA LYS A 101 -2.55 -12.86 12.93
C LYS A 101 -1.61 -11.97 12.12
N ILE A 102 -1.64 -10.68 12.43
CA ILE A 102 -0.74 -9.73 11.78
C ILE A 102 0.67 -10.06 12.29
N THR A 103 1.39 -10.88 11.51
CA THR A 103 2.69 -11.42 11.88
C THR A 103 3.73 -10.55 11.18
N PHE A 104 4.37 -9.67 11.95
CA PHE A 104 5.39 -8.76 11.45
C PHE A 104 6.79 -9.39 11.56
N SER A 105 7.76 -8.89 10.79
CA SER A 105 9.17 -9.34 10.84
C SER A 105 9.84 -8.95 12.17
N THR A 106 9.27 -8.01 12.91
CA THR A 106 9.78 -7.50 14.18
C THR A 106 8.63 -7.45 15.21
N GLN A 107 8.95 -7.66 16.49
CA GLN A 107 7.98 -7.67 17.60
C GLN A 107 7.30 -6.30 17.72
N LEU A 108 6.12 -6.13 17.11
CA LEU A 108 5.26 -4.98 17.38
C LEU A 108 4.45 -5.20 18.64
N ASN A 109 4.18 -4.11 19.35
CA ASN A 109 3.34 -4.11 20.55
C ASN A 109 1.84 -4.07 20.18
N GLU A 110 0.94 -4.14 21.16
CA GLU A 110 -0.51 -4.12 20.91
C GLU A 110 -1.00 -2.80 20.28
N GLU A 111 -0.30 -1.69 20.55
CA GLU A 111 -0.63 -0.36 20.05
C GLU A 111 -0.43 -0.27 18.53
N ASP A 112 0.69 -0.76 18.02
CA ASP A 112 1.00 -0.84 16.60
C ASP A 112 -0.02 -1.69 15.82
N SER A 113 -0.48 -2.80 16.44
CA SER A 113 -1.54 -3.64 15.88
C SER A 113 -2.88 -2.91 15.81
N ALA A 114 -3.19 -2.09 16.81
CA ALA A 114 -4.40 -1.27 16.83
C ALA A 114 -4.35 -0.17 15.75
N ILE A 115 -3.21 0.50 15.59
CA ILE A 115 -3.01 1.50 14.54
C ILE A 115 -3.14 0.86 13.16
N PHE A 116 -2.52 -0.31 12.92
CA PHE A 116 -2.67 -0.99 11.64
C PHE A 116 -4.13 -1.38 11.35
N ARG A 117 -4.90 -1.81 12.35
CA ARG A 117 -6.34 -2.04 12.19
C ARG A 117 -7.08 -0.76 11.81
N ASN A 118 -6.74 0.38 12.42
CA ASN A 118 -7.32 1.67 12.03
C ASN A 118 -6.99 2.03 10.58
N ILE A 119 -5.77 1.71 10.09
CA ILE A 119 -5.41 1.84 8.67
C ILE A 119 -6.31 0.95 7.80
N LEU A 120 -6.46 -0.33 8.14
CA LEU A 120 -7.31 -1.28 7.41
C LEU A 120 -8.78 -0.85 7.32
N ASP A 121 -9.26 -0.12 8.34
CA ASP A 121 -10.60 0.46 8.40
C ASP A 121 -10.70 1.82 7.71
N GLY A 122 -9.58 2.38 7.24
CA GLY A 122 -9.52 3.70 6.62
C GLY A 122 -9.77 4.85 7.59
N ARG A 123 -9.54 4.63 8.89
CA ARG A 123 -9.82 5.57 9.98
C ARG A 123 -8.57 6.26 10.53
N GLU A 124 -7.39 5.87 10.08
CA GLU A 124 -6.13 6.45 10.53
C GLU A 124 -5.99 7.89 9.99
N GLN A 125 -5.70 8.87 10.88
CA GLN A 125 -5.40 10.27 10.53
C GLN A 125 -4.08 10.81 11.12
N THR A 126 -3.30 9.99 11.84
CA THR A 126 -2.03 10.35 12.48
C THR A 126 -0.84 10.00 11.57
N GLY A 127 -0.49 10.95 10.70
CA GLY A 127 0.30 10.67 9.51
C GLY A 127 1.71 10.06 9.69
N ASN A 128 2.39 10.27 10.82
CA ASN A 128 3.76 9.74 10.94
C ASN A 128 3.80 8.25 11.33
N GLN A 129 2.78 7.73 12.02
CA GLN A 129 2.77 6.36 12.54
C GLN A 129 2.41 5.33 11.46
N SER A 130 1.57 5.70 10.50
CA SER A 130 1.18 4.80 9.41
C SER A 130 2.37 4.38 8.53
N LEU A 131 3.29 5.34 8.26
CA LEU A 131 4.46 5.13 7.42
C LEU A 131 5.49 4.23 8.10
N SER A 132 5.76 4.45 9.38
CA SER A 132 6.68 3.61 10.14
C SER A 132 6.18 2.17 10.22
N LEU A 133 4.85 1.97 10.38
CA LEU A 133 4.27 0.63 10.39
C LEU A 133 4.39 -0.07 9.04
N ILE A 134 4.12 0.63 7.93
CA ILE A 134 4.29 0.05 6.59
C ILE A 134 5.75 -0.31 6.35
N GLN A 135 6.71 0.52 6.75
CA GLN A 135 8.14 0.17 6.67
C GLN A 135 8.49 -1.08 7.48
N ASN A 136 7.93 -1.23 8.68
CA ASN A 136 8.18 -2.39 9.56
C ASN A 136 7.69 -3.72 8.97
N PHE A 137 6.78 -3.72 7.99
CA PHE A 137 6.43 -4.95 7.27
C PHE A 137 7.55 -5.47 6.37
N PHE A 138 8.51 -4.61 6.04
CA PHE A 138 9.43 -4.82 4.92
C PHE A 138 10.91 -4.71 5.32
N ASN A 139 11.18 -4.18 6.52
CA ASN A 139 12.43 -4.35 7.24
C ASN A 139 12.41 -5.64 8.09
#